data_AF-A0A9E2Y9R2-F1
#
_entry.id   AF-A0A9E2Y9R2-F1
#
_cell.length_a   1.000
_cell.length_b   1.000
_cell.length_c   1.000
_cell.angle_alpha   90.00
_cell.angle_beta   90.00
_cell.angle_gamma   90.00
#
_symmetry.space_group_name_H-M   'P 1'
#
loop_
_entity.id
_entity.type
_entity.pdbx_description
1 polymer ?
#
loop_
_entity_poly.entity_id
_entity_poly.type
_entity_poly.pdbx_seq_one_letter_code
_entity_poly.pdbx_strand_id
1 'polypeptide(L)'
;MIDLRRAHQHMIQCLEAIDYADQKVLNQFVSISAFIGQPELRCGPIVKFGSCAINRREYSLGLEAIQNAVSYDQKEGGSYTTDRENCLFIAQQYERVAASIGWCNPHSKDWNHKLTRVAYVTSGIADDDASTRMISSLARQHDSSRFRLSVYSTEASVRRERQSFAQTSYVLPSGKRGKETLDNLAKSKVTAWMTPLDGDVIAGAKALADQLVRDQVDIVLFDCTQTDPIAAVCAASVVARAKVNLVRRTPWYRGGVQCVCYFDEASFEKDREFWTGREIESRYVLEGMDLEESIGVAPNRSAYGIPESAVVLTSFSSNLDATLSEEFCEAVVSILRAHPQAIYLCVGEGNLAAQKRRFEAAGVGKRIGYAGKRKDMPSFLKMADVYLAEFPKCDPSGVLQAMSVERPVVAMRTGETPEEIAASVLAGVDATISGRDAGAYLDRVSRLVRDSSFRSHFGKAMRNRVEENYGFNQTARQLEHMCDQLLEGRGGTSSGSDDSPEPMAA
;
A
#
# COMPACT_ATOMS: atom_id res chain seq x y z
N MET A 1 -1.41 -25.40 -27.14
CA MET A 1 -2.06 -24.20 -26.53
C MET A 1 -3.56 -24.13 -26.78
N ILE A 2 -4.07 -24.37 -28.00
CA ILE A 2 -5.51 -24.35 -28.30
C ILE A 2 -6.28 -25.40 -27.47
N ASP A 3 -5.74 -26.61 -27.31
CA ASP A 3 -6.39 -27.66 -26.51
C ASP A 3 -6.42 -27.35 -25.01
N LEU A 4 -5.40 -26.66 -24.48
CA LEU A 4 -5.37 -26.24 -23.07
C LEU A 4 -6.37 -25.13 -22.78
N ARG A 5 -6.59 -24.20 -23.73
CA ARG A 5 -7.64 -23.16 -23.58
C ARG A 5 -9.04 -23.77 -23.62
N ARG A 6 -9.28 -24.75 -24.49
CA ARG A 6 -10.55 -25.51 -24.52
C ARG A 6 -10.75 -26.32 -23.24
N ALA A 7 -9.72 -27.01 -22.77
CA ALA A 7 -9.76 -27.73 -21.49
C ALA A 7 -10.06 -26.78 -20.33
N HIS A 8 -9.43 -25.60 -20.30
CA HIS A 8 -9.70 -24.57 -19.29
C HIS A 8 -11.16 -24.09 -19.31
N GLN A 9 -11.71 -23.80 -20.50
CA GLN A 9 -13.13 -23.43 -20.64
C GLN A 9 -14.06 -24.56 -20.19
N HIS A 10 -13.75 -25.80 -20.54
CA HIS A 10 -14.53 -26.95 -20.08
C HIS A 10 -14.50 -27.10 -18.56
N MET A 11 -13.34 -26.88 -17.92
CA MET A 11 -13.24 -26.89 -16.46
C MET A 11 -14.06 -25.79 -15.79
N ILE A 12 -14.17 -24.60 -16.40
CA ILE A 12 -15.07 -23.55 -15.90
C ILE A 12 -16.52 -24.03 -15.94
N GLN A 13 -16.96 -24.62 -17.06
CA GLN A 13 -18.31 -25.17 -17.18
C GLN A 13 -18.56 -26.29 -16.16
N CYS A 14 -17.57 -27.15 -15.91
CA CYS A 14 -17.66 -28.18 -14.88
C CYS A 14 -17.82 -27.57 -13.48
N LEU A 15 -17.04 -26.52 -13.16
CA LEU A 15 -17.15 -25.81 -11.89
C LEU A 15 -18.51 -25.13 -11.74
N GLU A 16 -19.05 -24.50 -12.78
CA GLU A 16 -20.39 -23.91 -12.79
C GLU A 16 -21.48 -24.97 -12.60
N ALA A 17 -21.37 -26.12 -13.28
CA ALA A 17 -22.34 -27.20 -13.20
C ALA A 17 -22.43 -27.84 -11.80
N ILE A 18 -21.35 -27.78 -11.01
CA ILE A 18 -21.30 -28.29 -9.64
C ILE A 18 -21.36 -27.17 -8.60
N ASP A 19 -21.73 -25.95 -9.02
CA ASP A 19 -21.80 -24.75 -8.19
C ASP A 19 -20.55 -24.53 -7.32
N TYR A 20 -19.38 -24.75 -7.93
CA TYR A 20 -18.07 -24.60 -7.33
C TYR A 20 -17.89 -25.40 -6.02
N ALA A 21 -18.58 -26.52 -5.84
CA ALA A 21 -18.60 -27.26 -4.57
C ALA A 21 -17.43 -28.25 -4.38
N ASP A 22 -16.74 -28.67 -5.45
CA ASP A 22 -15.73 -29.73 -5.43
C ASP A 22 -14.28 -29.19 -5.55
N GLN A 23 -13.46 -29.49 -4.53
CA GLN A 23 -12.07 -29.02 -4.45
C GLN A 23 -11.13 -29.75 -5.44
N LYS A 24 -11.40 -31.01 -5.80
CA LYS A 24 -10.58 -31.74 -6.78
C LYS A 24 -10.73 -31.15 -8.17
N VAL A 25 -11.95 -30.84 -8.57
CA VAL A 25 -12.25 -30.14 -9.83
C VAL A 25 -11.58 -28.76 -9.83
N LEU A 26 -11.66 -28.02 -8.72
CA LEU A 26 -10.97 -26.74 -8.59
C LEU A 26 -9.44 -26.88 -8.70
N ASN A 27 -8.83 -27.88 -8.07
CA ASN A 27 -7.38 -28.08 -8.13
C ASN A 27 -6.89 -28.41 -9.55
N GLN A 28 -7.68 -29.18 -10.32
CA GLN A 28 -7.41 -29.43 -11.73
C GLN A 28 -7.52 -28.13 -12.55
N PHE A 29 -8.56 -27.33 -12.31
CA PHE A 29 -8.73 -26.02 -12.93
C PHE A 29 -7.51 -25.12 -12.65
N VAL A 30 -7.13 -24.96 -11.37
CA VAL A 30 -5.98 -24.17 -10.93
C VAL A 30 -4.68 -24.60 -11.62
N SER A 31 -4.46 -25.91 -11.73
CA SER A 31 -3.28 -26.47 -12.38
C SER A 31 -3.24 -26.09 -13.86
N ILE A 32 -4.36 -26.21 -14.58
CA ILE A 32 -4.47 -25.83 -16.00
C ILE A 32 -4.32 -24.31 -16.17
N SER A 33 -4.95 -23.50 -15.30
CA SER A 33 -4.84 -22.04 -15.33
C SER A 33 -3.39 -21.56 -15.19
N ALA A 34 -2.59 -22.23 -14.34
CA ALA A 34 -1.17 -21.93 -14.19
C ALA A 34 -0.37 -22.19 -15.48
N PHE A 35 -0.72 -23.23 -16.25
CA PHE A 35 -0.04 -23.54 -17.52
C PHE A 35 -0.39 -22.58 -18.66
N ILE A 36 -1.60 -22.02 -18.67
CA ILE A 36 -2.03 -21.11 -19.75
C ILE A 36 -1.56 -19.65 -19.53
N GLY A 37 -1.07 -19.31 -18.33
CA GLY A 37 -0.59 -17.97 -18.02
C GLY A 37 -1.68 -16.90 -18.06
N GLN A 38 -2.90 -17.23 -17.65
CA GLN A 38 -4.04 -16.30 -17.58
C GLN A 38 -4.49 -16.10 -16.13
N PRO A 39 -3.74 -15.30 -15.35
CA PRO A 39 -4.01 -15.13 -13.93
C PRO A 39 -5.39 -14.52 -13.63
N GLU A 40 -5.90 -13.68 -14.52
CA GLU A 40 -7.20 -13.01 -14.44
C GLU A 40 -8.37 -13.99 -14.37
N LEU A 41 -8.22 -15.18 -14.97
CA LEU A 41 -9.28 -16.18 -15.00
C LEU A 41 -9.32 -17.04 -13.74
N ARG A 42 -8.29 -16.99 -12.89
CA ARG A 42 -8.15 -17.87 -11.73
C ARG A 42 -8.89 -17.36 -10.49
N CYS A 43 -8.90 -16.04 -10.26
CA CYS A 43 -9.37 -15.47 -9.00
C CYS A 43 -10.86 -15.73 -8.75
N GLY A 44 -11.72 -15.35 -9.70
CA GLY A 44 -13.18 -15.48 -9.57
C GLY A 44 -13.66 -16.89 -9.20
N PRO A 45 -13.28 -17.96 -9.94
CA PRO A 45 -13.68 -19.32 -9.62
C PRO A 45 -13.26 -19.80 -8.22
N ILE A 46 -12.06 -19.44 -7.75
CA ILE A 46 -11.61 -19.81 -6.39
C ILE A 46 -12.37 -19.00 -5.33
N VAL A 47 -12.64 -17.71 -5.56
CA VAL A 47 -13.46 -16.88 -4.66
C VAL A 47 -14.89 -17.45 -4.54
N LYS A 48 -15.49 -17.88 -5.65
CA LYS A 48 -16.81 -18.55 -5.65
C LYS A 48 -16.79 -19.88 -4.91
N PHE A 49 -15.77 -20.72 -5.12
CA PHE A 49 -15.56 -21.94 -4.32
C PHE A 49 -15.49 -21.60 -2.82
N GLY A 50 -14.70 -20.58 -2.45
CA GLY A 50 -14.56 -20.16 -1.07
C GLY A 50 -15.89 -19.68 -0.45
N SER A 51 -16.70 -18.94 -1.20
CA SER A 51 -18.06 -18.58 -0.79
C SER A 51 -18.96 -19.81 -0.60
N CYS A 52 -18.90 -20.79 -1.51
CA CYS A 52 -19.67 -22.04 -1.40
C CYS A 52 -19.26 -22.83 -0.14
N ALA A 53 -17.95 -22.96 0.13
CA ALA A 53 -17.44 -23.56 1.35
C ALA A 53 -17.94 -22.84 2.62
N ILE A 54 -17.94 -21.50 2.63
CA ILE A 54 -18.50 -20.70 3.73
C ILE A 54 -20.00 -20.97 3.93
N ASN A 55 -20.78 -21.08 2.86
CA ASN A 55 -22.21 -21.42 2.94
C ASN A 55 -22.44 -22.82 3.54
N ARG A 56 -21.52 -23.76 3.31
CA ARG A 56 -21.51 -25.10 3.94
C ARG A 56 -20.95 -25.12 5.36
N ARG A 57 -20.59 -23.96 5.93
CA ARG A 57 -19.94 -23.80 7.24
C ARG A 57 -18.51 -24.35 7.32
N GLU A 58 -17.87 -24.57 6.18
CA GLU A 58 -16.45 -24.91 6.08
C GLU A 58 -15.62 -23.62 6.06
N TYR A 59 -15.68 -22.86 7.15
CA TYR A 59 -15.21 -21.48 7.19
C TYR A 59 -13.70 -21.34 6.91
N SER A 60 -12.86 -22.16 7.55
CA SER A 60 -11.40 -22.11 7.35
C SER A 60 -11.02 -22.43 5.90
N LEU A 61 -11.64 -23.45 5.30
CA LEU A 61 -11.46 -23.78 3.89
C LEU A 61 -11.84 -22.60 2.98
N GLY A 62 -12.99 -21.99 3.21
CA GLY A 62 -13.46 -20.91 2.36
C GLY A 62 -12.65 -19.62 2.49
N LEU A 63 -12.26 -19.23 3.71
CA LEU A 63 -11.39 -18.07 3.95
C LEU A 63 -10.02 -18.27 3.32
N GLU A 64 -9.41 -19.44 3.50
CA GLU A 64 -8.07 -19.72 2.96
C GLU A 64 -8.08 -19.82 1.43
N ALA A 65 -9.16 -20.31 0.82
CA ALA A 65 -9.35 -20.30 -0.62
C ALA A 65 -9.45 -18.86 -1.17
N ILE A 66 -10.28 -18.01 -0.56
CA ILE A 66 -10.40 -16.59 -0.93
C ILE A 66 -9.05 -15.88 -0.77
N GLN A 67 -8.38 -16.08 0.36
CA GLN A 67 -7.04 -15.53 0.58
C GLN A 67 -6.05 -15.92 -0.52
N ASN A 68 -6.02 -17.20 -0.91
CA ASN A 68 -5.14 -17.67 -1.97
C ASN A 68 -5.45 -16.98 -3.31
N ALA A 69 -6.73 -16.85 -3.64
CA ALA A 69 -7.20 -16.24 -4.88
C ALA A 69 -6.79 -14.75 -4.96
N VAL A 70 -7.12 -13.99 -3.92
CA VAL A 70 -6.86 -12.54 -3.83
C VAL A 70 -5.36 -12.27 -3.79
N SER A 71 -4.59 -13.06 -3.04
CA SER A 71 -3.13 -12.91 -2.97
C SER A 71 -2.46 -13.17 -4.32
N TYR A 72 -2.98 -14.14 -5.07
CA TYR A 72 -2.50 -14.43 -6.41
C TYR A 72 -2.87 -13.32 -7.40
N ASP A 73 -4.14 -12.88 -7.42
CA ASP A 73 -4.59 -11.77 -8.27
C ASP A 73 -3.76 -10.51 -8.06
N GLN A 74 -3.53 -10.10 -6.81
CA GLN A 74 -2.75 -8.90 -6.50
C GLN A 74 -1.27 -8.97 -6.91
N LYS A 75 -0.69 -10.18 -6.97
CA LYS A 75 0.67 -10.40 -7.49
C LYS A 75 0.73 -10.29 -9.02
N GLU A 76 -0.36 -10.63 -9.68
CA GLU A 76 -0.48 -10.68 -11.15
C GLU A 76 -1.20 -9.44 -11.73
N GLY A 77 -1.19 -8.32 -11.00
CA GLY A 77 -1.70 -7.02 -11.48
C GLY A 77 -3.10 -6.65 -10.97
N GLY A 78 -3.81 -7.54 -10.27
CA GLY A 78 -5.00 -7.19 -9.50
C GLY A 78 -6.30 -7.08 -10.32
N SER A 79 -6.39 -7.68 -11.51
CA SER A 79 -7.53 -7.53 -12.42
C SER A 79 -8.91 -7.79 -11.79
N TYR A 80 -9.00 -8.74 -10.84
CA TYR A 80 -10.24 -9.06 -10.14
C TYR A 80 -10.51 -8.06 -9.00
N THR A 81 -9.47 -7.72 -8.24
CA THR A 81 -9.54 -6.85 -7.05
C THR A 81 -9.48 -5.35 -7.35
N THR A 82 -9.38 -4.96 -8.62
CA THR A 82 -9.62 -3.59 -9.08
C THR A 82 -11.11 -3.27 -9.26
N ASP A 83 -11.95 -4.30 -9.38
CA ASP A 83 -13.40 -4.14 -9.48
C ASP A 83 -14.04 -4.06 -8.08
N ARG A 84 -14.83 -3.01 -7.85
CA ARG A 84 -15.41 -2.72 -6.53
C ARG A 84 -16.48 -3.74 -6.13
N GLU A 85 -17.25 -4.28 -7.08
CA GLU A 85 -18.31 -5.26 -6.79
C GLU A 85 -17.72 -6.59 -6.33
N ASN A 86 -16.65 -7.05 -6.98
CA ASN A 86 -15.86 -8.20 -6.56
C ASN A 86 -15.28 -8.02 -5.16
N CYS A 87 -14.75 -6.84 -4.86
CA CYS A 87 -14.22 -6.55 -3.53
C CYS A 87 -15.32 -6.56 -2.46
N LEU A 88 -16.50 -6.02 -2.77
CA LEU A 88 -17.67 -6.08 -1.89
C LEU A 88 -18.16 -7.51 -1.67
N PHE A 89 -18.12 -8.35 -2.70
CA PHE A 89 -18.47 -9.77 -2.59
C PHE A 89 -17.53 -10.50 -1.62
N ILE A 90 -16.22 -10.26 -1.71
CA ILE A 90 -15.22 -10.80 -0.78
C ILE A 90 -15.49 -10.31 0.65
N ALA A 91 -15.72 -9.00 0.83
CA ALA A 91 -16.02 -8.38 2.11
C ALA A 91 -17.21 -9.06 2.81
N GLN A 92 -18.29 -9.30 2.07
CA GLN A 92 -19.48 -10.00 2.57
C GLN A 92 -19.17 -11.42 3.07
N GLN A 93 -18.23 -12.13 2.44
CA GLN A 93 -17.85 -13.47 2.92
C GLN A 93 -17.16 -13.39 4.28
N TYR A 94 -16.26 -12.42 4.48
CA TYR A 94 -15.61 -12.20 5.77
C TYR A 94 -16.61 -11.81 6.86
N GLU A 95 -17.59 -10.96 6.54
CA GLU A 95 -18.66 -10.59 7.47
C GLU A 95 -19.54 -11.78 7.85
N ARG A 96 -19.92 -12.63 6.89
CA ARG A 96 -20.70 -13.86 7.17
C ARG A 96 -19.98 -14.80 8.11
N VAL A 97 -18.68 -15.01 7.89
CA VAL A 97 -17.86 -15.87 8.77
C VAL A 97 -17.77 -15.24 10.15
N ALA A 98 -17.48 -13.94 10.24
CA ALA A 98 -17.40 -13.26 11.52
C ALA A 98 -18.70 -13.33 12.34
N ALA A 99 -19.85 -13.15 11.71
CA ALA A 99 -21.15 -13.31 12.35
C ALA A 99 -21.38 -14.76 12.82
N SER A 100 -20.88 -15.74 12.07
CA SER A 100 -21.08 -17.16 12.37
C SER A 100 -20.17 -17.70 13.48
N ILE A 101 -18.94 -17.19 13.62
CA ILE A 101 -18.01 -17.66 14.66
C ILE A 101 -18.39 -17.19 16.06
N GLY A 102 -19.27 -16.18 16.16
CA GLY A 102 -19.91 -15.73 17.40
C GLY A 102 -18.95 -15.32 18.51
N TRP A 103 -17.76 -14.81 18.18
CA TRP A 103 -16.83 -14.33 19.20
C TRP A 103 -17.46 -13.13 19.93
N CYS A 104 -17.51 -13.21 21.26
CA CYS A 104 -18.03 -12.15 22.12
C CYS A 104 -16.91 -11.61 23.01
N ASN A 105 -16.96 -10.32 23.32
CA ASN A 105 -15.99 -9.70 24.20
C ASN A 105 -16.24 -10.18 25.64
N PRO A 106 -15.28 -10.89 26.29
CA PRO A 106 -15.50 -11.48 27.60
C PRO A 106 -15.21 -10.53 28.77
N HIS A 107 -14.79 -9.28 28.53
CA HIS A 107 -14.29 -8.37 29.56
C HIS A 107 -15.09 -7.06 29.66
N SER A 108 -15.24 -6.55 30.89
CA SER A 108 -15.77 -5.20 31.16
C SER A 108 -14.79 -4.15 30.62
N LYS A 109 -15.33 -3.15 29.94
CA LYS A 109 -14.53 -2.14 29.25
C LYS A 109 -14.24 -0.96 30.17
N ASP A 110 -12.98 -0.77 30.52
CA ASP A 110 -12.46 0.54 30.93
C ASP A 110 -11.68 1.12 29.76
N TRP A 111 -12.13 2.27 29.27
CA TRP A 111 -11.52 2.96 28.15
C TRP A 111 -11.00 4.35 28.54
N ASN A 112 -10.95 4.64 29.84
CA ASN A 112 -10.48 5.90 30.39
C ASN A 112 -9.01 5.78 30.78
N HIS A 113 -8.19 5.32 29.84
CA HIS A 113 -6.77 5.23 30.04
C HIS A 113 -6.13 6.62 30.00
N LYS A 114 -5.16 6.86 30.88
CA LYS A 114 -4.35 8.09 30.87
C LYS A 114 -3.56 8.27 29.56
N LEU A 115 -3.18 7.16 28.93
CA LEU A 115 -2.55 7.11 27.61
C LEU A 115 -3.44 6.29 26.67
N THR A 116 -3.73 6.83 25.50
CA THR A 116 -4.49 6.12 24.46
C THR A 116 -3.70 4.93 23.96
N ARG A 117 -4.23 3.72 24.13
CA ARG A 117 -3.58 2.48 23.67
C ARG A 117 -3.94 2.21 22.22
N VAL A 118 -2.94 2.24 21.35
CA VAL A 118 -3.07 2.07 19.90
C VAL A 118 -2.52 0.71 19.50
N ALA A 119 -3.38 -0.13 18.90
CA ALA A 119 -2.97 -1.37 18.26
C ALA A 119 -2.75 -1.15 16.77
N TYR A 120 -1.54 -1.41 16.28
CA TYR A 120 -1.24 -1.45 14.86
C TYR A 120 -1.22 -2.90 14.38
N VAL A 121 -2.22 -3.31 13.61
CA VAL A 121 -2.37 -4.68 13.11
C VAL A 121 -1.89 -4.75 11.66
N THR A 122 -0.97 -5.66 11.37
CA THR A 122 -0.40 -5.90 10.03
C THR A 122 -0.44 -7.38 9.66
N SER A 123 -0.36 -7.69 8.37
CA SER A 123 -0.39 -9.08 7.86
C SER A 123 0.90 -9.87 8.13
N GLY A 124 2.00 -9.18 8.37
CA GLY A 124 3.29 -9.75 8.70
C GLY A 124 4.37 -8.67 8.83
N ILE A 125 5.48 -9.00 9.49
CA ILE A 125 6.63 -8.09 9.65
C ILE A 125 7.81 -8.66 8.86
N ALA A 126 8.34 -7.88 7.93
CA ALA A 126 9.50 -8.26 7.13
C ALA A 126 10.38 -7.03 6.84
N ASP A 127 11.70 -7.18 7.01
CA ASP A 127 12.66 -6.09 6.90
C ASP A 127 12.75 -5.52 5.47
N ASP A 128 12.30 -6.28 4.46
CA ASP A 128 12.26 -5.86 3.06
C ASP A 128 10.88 -5.42 2.56
N ASP A 129 9.88 -5.30 3.46
CA ASP A 129 8.52 -4.87 3.14
C ASP A 129 8.31 -3.38 3.43
N ALA A 130 7.77 -2.65 2.46
CA ALA A 130 7.48 -1.23 2.59
C ALA A 130 6.50 -0.92 3.73
N SER A 131 5.49 -1.79 3.96
CA SER A 131 4.52 -1.61 5.04
C SER A 131 5.19 -1.65 6.42
N THR A 132 6.23 -2.47 6.57
CA THR A 132 6.99 -2.63 7.82
C THR A 132 7.88 -1.42 8.13
N ARG A 133 8.33 -0.68 7.10
CA ARG A 133 9.04 0.60 7.30
C ARG A 133 8.17 1.63 8.01
N MET A 134 6.89 1.75 7.63
CA MET A 134 5.95 2.63 8.30
C MET A 134 5.83 2.32 9.80
N ILE A 135 5.80 1.04 10.16
CA ILE A 135 5.71 0.62 11.57
C ILE A 135 6.93 1.12 12.35
N SER A 136 8.12 0.97 11.78
CA SER A 136 9.37 1.44 12.39
C SER A 136 9.38 2.97 12.57
N SER A 137 8.94 3.70 11.55
CA SER A 137 8.88 5.17 11.60
C SER A 137 7.82 5.65 12.60
N LEU A 138 6.66 5.01 12.66
CA LEU A 138 5.61 5.31 13.63
C LEU A 138 6.06 5.01 15.06
N ALA A 139 6.76 3.89 15.26
CA ALA A 139 7.33 3.55 16.57
C ALA A 139 8.33 4.60 17.07
N ARG A 140 9.10 5.22 16.17
CA ARG A 140 10.02 6.32 16.54
C ARG A 140 9.32 7.66 16.77
N GLN A 141 8.31 7.97 15.96
CA GLN A 141 7.78 9.34 15.86
C GLN A 141 6.48 9.58 16.62
N HIS A 142 5.80 8.54 17.11
CA HIS A 142 4.57 8.71 17.89
C HIS A 142 4.82 9.47 19.20
N ASP A 143 3.85 10.27 19.62
CA ASP A 143 3.85 10.98 20.89
C ASP A 143 3.59 10.01 22.05
N SER A 144 4.67 9.41 22.55
CA SER A 144 4.65 8.48 23.69
C SER A 144 4.15 9.09 25.02
N SER A 145 4.00 10.42 25.09
CA SER A 145 3.39 11.08 26.25
C SER A 145 1.86 11.03 26.23
N ARG A 146 1.27 10.69 25.08
CA ARG A 146 -0.18 10.62 24.84
C ARG A 146 -0.63 9.23 24.41
N PHE A 147 0.19 8.54 23.63
CA PHE A 147 -0.15 7.25 23.02
C PHE A 147 0.79 6.14 23.50
N ARG A 148 0.23 4.94 23.67
CA ARG A 148 0.99 3.71 23.84
C ARG A 148 0.77 2.82 22.63
N LEU A 149 1.77 2.72 21.76
CA LEU A 149 1.72 1.90 20.55
C LEU A 149 2.09 0.44 20.82
N SER A 150 1.40 -0.49 20.18
CA SER A 150 1.74 -1.92 20.14
C SER A 150 1.43 -2.48 18.75
N VAL A 151 2.25 -3.42 18.28
CA VAL A 151 2.17 -3.99 16.93
C VAL A 151 1.71 -5.45 17.00
N TYR A 152 0.82 -5.84 16.10
CA TYR A 152 0.25 -7.19 16.04
C TYR A 152 0.37 -7.72 14.61
N SER A 153 1.04 -8.85 14.43
CA SER A 153 1.11 -9.56 13.16
C SER A 153 0.07 -10.66 13.13
N THR A 154 -0.76 -10.69 12.08
CA THR A 154 -1.73 -11.78 11.88
C THR A 154 -1.09 -13.08 11.36
N GLU A 155 0.15 -13.00 10.86
CA GLU A 155 0.84 -14.08 10.14
C GLU A 155 0.00 -14.62 8.96
N ALA A 156 -0.71 -13.75 8.23
CA ALA A 156 -1.74 -14.14 7.26
C ALA A 156 -1.25 -15.15 6.21
N SER A 157 -0.06 -14.96 5.63
CA SER A 157 0.47 -15.81 4.56
C SER A 157 1.45 -16.88 5.03
N VAL A 158 1.53 -17.12 6.34
CA VAL A 158 2.41 -18.13 6.93
C VAL A 158 1.66 -19.45 7.02
N ARG A 159 2.35 -20.56 6.72
CA ARG A 159 1.74 -21.89 6.79
C ARG A 159 1.35 -22.21 8.23
N ARG A 160 0.08 -22.54 8.42
CA ARG A 160 -0.50 -22.98 9.70
C ARG A 160 -0.48 -24.50 9.83
N GLU A 161 -0.50 -25.01 11.06
CA GLU A 161 -0.56 -26.45 11.32
C GLU A 161 -1.88 -27.05 10.82
N ARG A 162 -2.99 -26.33 11.02
CA ARG A 162 -4.32 -26.70 10.54
C ARG A 162 -4.70 -25.86 9.32
N GLN A 163 -4.14 -26.20 8.17
CA GLN A 163 -4.47 -25.56 6.90
C GLN A 163 -5.46 -26.43 6.11
N SER A 164 -6.58 -25.84 5.71
CA SER A 164 -7.64 -26.50 4.90
C SER A 164 -7.46 -26.31 3.40
N PHE A 165 -6.81 -25.22 2.98
CA PHE A 165 -6.52 -24.88 1.59
C PHE A 165 -5.05 -24.55 1.37
N ALA A 166 -4.41 -25.21 0.39
CA ALA A 166 -3.02 -24.95 0.05
C ALA A 166 -2.86 -23.59 -0.65
N GLN A 167 -1.94 -22.75 -0.13
CA GLN A 167 -1.61 -21.47 -0.74
C GLN A 167 -0.63 -21.65 -1.90
N THR A 168 -0.74 -20.79 -2.91
CA THR A 168 0.18 -20.74 -4.06
C THR A 168 1.60 -20.38 -3.63
N SER A 169 1.72 -19.59 -2.56
CA SER A 169 2.99 -19.22 -1.96
C SER A 169 2.81 -18.97 -0.47
N TYR A 170 3.68 -19.55 0.34
CA TYR A 170 3.80 -19.22 1.76
C TYR A 170 4.98 -18.28 1.98
N VAL A 171 4.92 -17.49 3.04
CA VAL A 171 6.04 -16.71 3.54
C VAL A 171 6.53 -17.27 4.87
N LEU A 172 7.78 -16.96 5.23
CA LEU A 172 8.31 -17.32 6.54
C LEU A 172 7.66 -16.44 7.65
N PRO A 173 7.58 -16.95 8.89
CA PRO A 173 7.06 -16.19 10.03
C PRO A 173 7.78 -14.85 10.24
N SER A 174 7.09 -13.87 10.82
CA SER A 174 7.64 -12.53 11.08
C SER A 174 8.95 -12.56 11.87
N GLY A 175 9.05 -13.43 12.89
CA GLY A 175 10.29 -13.59 13.67
C GLY A 175 11.51 -14.08 12.87
N LYS A 176 11.33 -14.55 11.63
CA LYS A 176 12.41 -14.95 10.72
C LYS A 176 12.73 -13.91 9.65
N ARG A 177 11.78 -13.05 9.27
CA ARG A 177 11.94 -12.07 8.18
C ARG A 177 12.04 -10.62 8.63
N GLY A 178 11.59 -10.32 9.84
CA GLY A 178 11.48 -8.96 10.38
C GLY A 178 12.38 -8.73 11.58
N LYS A 179 13.58 -9.33 11.62
CA LYS A 179 14.43 -9.30 12.81
C LYS A 179 14.88 -7.87 13.13
N GLU A 180 15.35 -7.14 12.12
CA GLU A 180 15.80 -5.76 12.30
C GLU A 180 14.65 -4.86 12.76
N THR A 181 13.48 -5.03 12.15
CA THR A 181 12.29 -4.27 12.52
C THR A 181 11.87 -4.58 13.95
N LEU A 182 11.78 -5.86 14.34
CA LEU A 182 11.43 -6.26 15.70
C LEU A 182 12.42 -5.70 16.74
N ASP A 183 13.72 -5.72 16.44
CA ASP A 183 14.75 -5.12 17.29
C ASP A 183 14.55 -3.60 17.41
N ASN A 184 14.19 -2.93 16.33
CA ASN A 184 13.90 -1.49 16.32
C ASN A 184 12.63 -1.14 17.11
N LEU A 185 11.56 -1.94 17.01
CA LEU A 185 10.37 -1.79 17.84
C LEU A 185 10.70 -1.93 19.31
N ALA A 186 11.50 -2.94 19.69
CA ALA A 186 11.93 -3.13 21.06
C ALA A 186 12.77 -1.95 21.60
N LYS A 187 13.68 -1.39 20.79
CA LYS A 187 14.44 -0.18 21.16
C LYS A 187 13.52 1.02 21.40
N SER A 188 12.46 1.15 20.60
CA SER A 188 11.43 2.18 20.78
C SER A 188 10.40 1.83 21.86
N LYS A 189 10.60 0.76 22.64
CA LYS A 189 9.68 0.27 23.68
C LYS A 189 8.27 -0.05 23.16
N VAL A 190 8.16 -0.39 21.88
CA VAL A 190 6.93 -0.86 21.24
C VAL A 190 6.94 -2.39 21.24
N THR A 191 5.91 -3.00 21.82
CA THR A 191 5.77 -4.45 21.85
C THR A 191 5.20 -4.98 20.54
N ALA A 192 5.71 -6.13 20.09
CA ALA A 192 5.17 -6.86 18.95
C ALA A 192 4.59 -8.21 19.42
N TRP A 193 3.38 -8.52 18.94
CA TRP A 193 2.73 -9.80 19.15
C TRP A 193 2.49 -10.49 17.81
N MET A 194 2.61 -11.81 17.77
CA MET A 194 2.41 -12.62 16.56
C MET A 194 1.32 -13.65 16.81
N THR A 195 0.37 -13.76 15.88
CA THR A 195 -0.70 -14.75 15.97
C THR A 195 -0.15 -16.18 16.00
N PRO A 196 -0.59 -17.03 16.94
CA PRO A 196 -0.22 -18.45 16.99
C PRO A 196 -0.52 -19.20 15.68
N LEU A 197 0.30 -20.20 15.36
CA LEU A 197 0.26 -20.95 14.09
C LEU A 197 -0.24 -22.40 14.23
N ASP A 198 -0.50 -22.86 15.45
CA ASP A 198 -1.01 -24.19 15.82
C ASP A 198 -2.49 -24.40 15.42
N GLY A 199 -3.24 -23.30 15.30
CA GLY A 199 -4.62 -23.27 14.82
C GLY A 199 -4.77 -22.93 13.34
N ASP A 200 -6.02 -22.99 12.86
CA ASP A 200 -6.39 -22.50 11.53
C ASP A 200 -6.59 -20.97 11.51
N VAL A 201 -7.05 -20.42 10.39
CA VAL A 201 -7.31 -18.98 10.26
C VAL A 201 -8.41 -18.47 11.21
N ILE A 202 -9.37 -19.31 11.61
CA ILE A 202 -10.43 -18.93 12.55
C ILE A 202 -9.89 -18.84 13.97
N ALA A 203 -9.09 -19.83 14.38
CA ALA A 203 -8.37 -19.80 15.65
C ALA A 203 -7.44 -18.58 15.73
N GLY A 204 -6.77 -18.23 14.63
CA GLY A 204 -5.95 -17.02 14.54
C GLY A 204 -6.76 -15.73 14.74
N ALA A 205 -7.93 -15.62 14.11
CA ALA A 205 -8.81 -14.45 14.27
C ALA A 205 -9.31 -14.29 15.71
N LYS A 206 -9.67 -15.40 16.37
CA LYS A 206 -10.07 -15.39 17.79
C LYS A 206 -8.91 -15.02 18.70
N ALA A 207 -7.72 -15.59 18.47
CA ALA A 207 -6.53 -15.28 19.26
C ALA A 207 -6.13 -13.80 19.17
N LEU A 208 -6.22 -13.20 17.97
CA LEU A 208 -6.00 -11.76 17.79
C LEU A 208 -7.05 -10.95 18.56
N ALA A 209 -8.34 -11.27 18.42
CA ALA A 209 -9.41 -10.57 19.12
C ALA A 209 -9.24 -10.64 20.64
N ASP A 210 -8.93 -11.82 21.18
CA ASP A 210 -8.67 -12.02 22.60
C ASP A 210 -7.46 -11.20 23.06
N GLN A 211 -6.38 -11.17 22.26
CA GLN A 211 -5.18 -10.42 22.61
C GLN A 211 -5.45 -8.91 22.66
N LEU A 212 -6.13 -8.36 21.67
CA LEU A 212 -6.48 -6.94 21.63
C LEU A 212 -7.31 -6.52 22.85
N VAL A 213 -8.26 -7.36 23.28
CA VAL A 213 -9.04 -7.08 24.49
C VAL A 213 -8.20 -7.24 25.76
N ARG A 214 -7.34 -8.26 25.86
CA ARG A 214 -6.41 -8.42 26.99
C ARG A 214 -5.51 -7.20 27.17
N ASP A 215 -5.07 -6.61 26.06
CA ASP A 215 -4.22 -5.42 26.05
C ASP A 215 -5.01 -4.11 26.26
N GLN A 216 -6.34 -4.20 26.33
CA GLN A 216 -7.31 -3.11 26.50
C GLN A 216 -7.10 -1.98 25.49
N VAL A 217 -6.98 -2.32 24.21
CA VAL A 217 -6.68 -1.34 23.15
C VAL A 217 -7.86 -0.40 22.90
N ASP A 218 -7.62 0.92 22.98
CA ASP A 218 -8.68 1.92 22.77
C ASP A 218 -9.03 2.03 21.28
N ILE A 219 -8.00 1.97 20.42
CA ILE A 219 -8.12 2.08 18.96
C ILE A 219 -7.25 1.05 18.26
N VAL A 220 -7.77 0.49 17.16
CA VAL A 220 -7.03 -0.44 16.29
C VAL A 220 -6.88 0.17 14.90
N LEU A 221 -5.64 0.24 14.43
CA LEU A 221 -5.25 0.61 13.07
C LEU A 221 -4.90 -0.68 12.31
N PHE A 222 -5.75 -1.09 11.38
CA PHE A 222 -5.52 -2.25 10.53
C PHE A 222 -4.81 -1.84 9.24
N ASP A 223 -3.48 -1.97 9.17
CA ASP A 223 -2.69 -1.93 7.93
C ASP A 223 -2.68 -3.32 7.29
N CYS A 224 -3.86 -3.70 6.79
CA CYS A 224 -4.15 -5.01 6.22
C CYS A 224 -5.07 -4.82 5.00
N THR A 225 -4.92 -5.69 3.99
CA THR A 225 -5.77 -5.67 2.79
C THR A 225 -6.71 -6.87 2.77
N GLN A 226 -7.53 -7.00 1.73
CA GLN A 226 -8.46 -8.13 1.57
C GLN A 226 -7.77 -9.51 1.52
N THR A 227 -6.44 -9.56 1.43
CA THR A 227 -5.64 -10.80 1.53
C THR A 227 -5.51 -11.33 2.95
N ASP A 228 -5.94 -10.58 3.96
CA ASP A 228 -5.83 -10.95 5.38
C ASP A 228 -7.20 -11.29 5.98
N PRO A 229 -7.64 -12.56 5.89
CA PRO A 229 -8.92 -12.97 6.45
C PRO A 229 -8.93 -12.91 7.99
N ILE A 230 -7.78 -12.99 8.66
CA ILE A 230 -7.67 -12.97 10.12
C ILE A 230 -8.00 -11.57 10.64
N ALA A 231 -7.32 -10.56 10.10
CA ALA A 231 -7.59 -9.17 10.42
C ALA A 231 -9.01 -8.79 10.03
N ALA A 232 -9.47 -9.20 8.85
CA ALA A 232 -10.82 -8.90 8.38
C ALA A 232 -11.89 -9.50 9.31
N VAL A 233 -11.79 -10.78 9.70
CA VAL A 233 -12.75 -11.41 10.62
C VAL A 233 -12.68 -10.77 12.01
N CYS A 234 -11.48 -10.49 12.52
CA CYS A 234 -11.31 -9.80 13.80
C CYS A 234 -11.93 -8.40 13.80
N ALA A 235 -11.82 -7.65 12.70
CA ALA A 235 -12.35 -6.29 12.57
C ALA A 235 -13.89 -6.23 12.69
N ALA A 236 -14.61 -7.33 12.48
CA ALA A 236 -16.05 -7.42 12.74
C ALA A 236 -16.39 -7.43 14.25
N SER A 237 -15.45 -7.86 15.07
CA SER A 237 -15.64 -8.04 16.50
C SER A 237 -15.50 -6.72 17.27
N VAL A 238 -16.09 -6.65 18.46
CA VAL A 238 -16.02 -5.45 19.32
C VAL A 238 -14.77 -5.51 20.21
N VAL A 239 -13.61 -5.35 19.57
CA VAL A 239 -12.28 -5.43 20.19
C VAL A 239 -11.74 -4.09 20.73
N ALA A 240 -12.28 -2.97 20.24
CA ALA A 240 -11.83 -1.62 20.57
C ALA A 240 -12.97 -0.59 20.43
N ARG A 241 -12.79 0.64 20.92
CA ARG A 241 -13.76 1.74 20.73
C ARG A 241 -13.82 2.22 19.30
N ALA A 242 -12.67 2.32 18.66
CA ALA A 242 -12.53 2.75 17.28
C ALA A 242 -11.64 1.76 16.52
N LYS A 243 -11.98 1.52 15.25
CA LYS A 243 -11.22 0.69 14.33
C LYS A 243 -11.06 1.44 13.02
N VAL A 244 -9.84 1.46 12.50
CA VAL A 244 -9.48 2.16 11.27
C VAL A 244 -8.89 1.15 10.30
N ASN A 245 -9.31 1.17 9.03
CA ASN A 245 -8.60 0.46 7.96
C ASN A 245 -7.62 1.43 7.29
N LEU A 246 -6.33 1.14 7.41
CA LEU A 246 -5.26 1.84 6.70
C LEU A 246 -5.11 1.23 5.30
N VAL A 247 -5.32 2.03 4.25
CA VAL A 247 -5.44 1.56 2.87
C VAL A 247 -4.15 1.80 2.10
N ARG A 248 -3.47 0.71 1.76
CA ARG A 248 -2.25 0.71 0.91
C ARG A 248 -2.52 0.40 -0.55
N ARG A 249 -3.57 -0.37 -0.83
CA ARG A 249 -3.97 -0.80 -2.18
C ARG A 249 -5.50 -0.78 -2.26
N THR A 250 -6.11 -1.91 -1.95
CA THR A 250 -7.55 -2.09 -1.96
C THR A 250 -8.07 -2.03 -0.52
N PRO A 251 -9.03 -1.15 -0.20
CA PRO A 251 -9.65 -1.16 1.12
C PRO A 251 -10.47 -2.44 1.30
N TRP A 252 -10.86 -2.75 2.54
CA TRP A 252 -11.67 -3.94 2.76
C TRP A 252 -13.09 -3.88 2.22
N TYR A 253 -13.63 -2.68 1.94
CA TYR A 253 -15.01 -2.48 1.48
C TYR A 253 -16.06 -3.14 2.41
N ARG A 254 -15.85 -3.08 3.72
CA ARG A 254 -16.71 -3.69 4.75
C ARG A 254 -17.14 -2.71 5.83
N GLY A 255 -18.20 -3.07 6.56
CA GLY A 255 -18.61 -2.38 7.78
C GLY A 255 -17.79 -2.78 9.00
N GLY A 256 -18.01 -2.11 10.13
CA GLY A 256 -17.36 -2.45 11.41
C GLY A 256 -16.03 -1.72 11.68
N VAL A 257 -15.51 -0.98 10.71
CA VAL A 257 -14.54 0.11 10.95
C VAL A 257 -15.26 1.45 11.02
N GLN A 258 -14.69 2.41 11.74
CA GLN A 258 -15.23 3.76 11.87
C GLN A 258 -14.59 4.71 10.86
N CYS A 259 -13.36 4.43 10.46
CA CYS A 259 -12.64 5.23 9.48
C CYS A 259 -11.89 4.36 8.48
N VAL A 260 -11.83 4.81 7.23
CA VAL A 260 -10.97 4.28 6.17
C VAL A 260 -9.96 5.36 5.80
N CYS A 261 -8.69 5.13 6.09
CA CYS A 261 -7.61 6.09 5.91
C CYS A 261 -6.74 5.70 4.72
N TYR A 262 -6.67 6.56 3.72
CA TYR A 262 -5.90 6.37 2.50
C TYR A 262 -4.57 7.11 2.57
N PHE A 263 -3.53 6.52 1.97
CA PHE A 263 -2.24 7.19 1.72
C PHE A 263 -2.05 7.62 0.26
N ASP A 264 -3.02 7.32 -0.59
CA ASP A 264 -3.10 7.76 -1.98
C ASP A 264 -4.34 8.64 -2.18
N GLU A 265 -4.11 9.90 -2.56
CA GLU A 265 -5.17 10.91 -2.69
C GLU A 265 -6.15 10.59 -3.82
N ALA A 266 -5.65 10.04 -4.93
CA ALA A 266 -6.50 9.66 -6.06
C ALA A 266 -7.49 8.55 -5.69
N SER A 267 -7.01 7.52 -4.99
CA SER A 267 -7.86 6.45 -4.45
C SER A 267 -8.85 6.97 -3.42
N PHE A 268 -8.44 7.90 -2.55
CA PHE A 268 -9.33 8.55 -1.60
C PHE A 268 -10.47 9.29 -2.31
N GLU A 269 -10.16 10.18 -3.25
CA GLU A 269 -11.17 10.97 -3.98
C GLU A 269 -12.15 10.06 -4.75
N LYS A 270 -11.65 8.97 -5.35
CA LYS A 270 -12.47 7.97 -6.05
C LYS A 270 -13.47 7.24 -5.12
N ASP A 271 -13.10 7.00 -3.88
CA ASP A 271 -13.89 6.20 -2.93
C ASP A 271 -14.66 7.05 -1.89
N ARG A 272 -14.36 8.35 -1.77
CA ARG A 272 -14.94 9.23 -0.73
C ARG A 272 -16.46 9.20 -0.72
N GLU A 273 -17.10 9.39 -1.88
CA GLU A 273 -18.57 9.39 -1.98
C GLU A 273 -19.18 8.04 -1.59
N PHE A 274 -18.49 6.95 -1.93
CA PHE A 274 -18.93 5.59 -1.59
C PHE A 274 -18.96 5.38 -0.06
N TRP A 275 -17.95 5.89 0.66
CA TRP A 275 -17.87 5.81 2.12
C TRP A 275 -18.86 6.75 2.82
N THR A 276 -19.00 7.98 2.33
CA THR A 276 -19.99 8.94 2.83
C THR A 276 -21.40 8.35 2.76
N GLY A 277 -21.76 7.69 1.65
CA GLY A 277 -23.05 7.03 1.50
C GLY A 277 -23.28 5.83 2.44
N ARG A 278 -22.27 5.41 3.19
CA ARG A 278 -22.32 4.33 4.20
C ARG A 278 -22.13 4.82 5.63
N GLU A 279 -22.06 6.14 5.83
CA GLU A 279 -21.81 6.75 7.14
C GLU A 279 -20.48 6.26 7.76
N ILE A 280 -19.51 5.90 6.91
CA ILE A 280 -18.16 5.54 7.33
C ILE A 280 -17.26 6.72 6.97
N GLU A 281 -16.51 7.19 7.96
CA GLU A 281 -15.58 8.29 7.75
C GLU A 281 -14.44 7.83 6.81
N SER A 282 -14.03 8.70 5.89
CA SER A 282 -12.83 8.45 5.08
C SER A 282 -11.90 9.64 5.14
N ARG A 283 -10.59 9.38 5.18
CA ARG A 283 -9.55 10.40 5.28
C ARG A 283 -8.41 10.09 4.34
N TYR A 284 -7.73 11.15 3.91
CA TYR A 284 -6.43 11.07 3.26
C TYR A 284 -5.35 11.56 4.23
N VAL A 285 -4.26 10.80 4.34
CA VAL A 285 -3.05 11.15 5.09
C VAL A 285 -1.88 10.99 4.15
N LEU A 286 -1.09 12.05 3.96
CA LEU A 286 0.13 11.95 3.16
C LEU A 286 1.16 11.11 3.92
N GLU A 287 1.65 10.04 3.28
CA GLU A 287 2.75 9.24 3.82
C GLU A 287 4.08 9.98 3.63
N GLY A 288 4.65 10.43 4.75
CA GLY A 288 5.91 11.15 4.80
C GLY A 288 7.12 10.22 4.69
N MET A 289 8.25 10.81 4.34
CA MET A 289 9.54 10.14 4.27
C MET A 289 10.12 9.95 5.67
N ASP A 290 10.72 8.79 5.89
CA ASP A 290 11.61 8.61 7.04
C ASP A 290 12.97 9.23 6.74
N LEU A 291 13.24 10.38 7.33
CA LEU A 291 14.47 11.14 7.10
C LEU A 291 15.62 10.70 8.01
N GLU A 292 15.33 9.86 9.01
CA GLU A 292 16.33 9.26 9.90
C GLU A 292 16.86 7.93 9.35
N GLU A 293 16.19 7.35 8.34
CA GLU A 293 16.65 6.14 7.68
C GLU A 293 18.03 6.36 7.03
N SER A 294 18.98 5.48 7.33
CA SER A 294 20.34 5.59 6.81
C SER A 294 20.35 5.44 5.29
N ILE A 295 20.53 6.56 4.60
CA ILE A 295 20.63 6.55 3.14
C ILE A 295 21.98 5.96 2.74
N GLY A 296 21.96 4.81 2.06
CA GLY A 296 23.14 4.12 1.57
C GLY A 296 24.07 4.97 0.68
N VAL A 297 25.20 4.37 0.30
CA VAL A 297 26.21 4.99 -0.55
C VAL A 297 25.71 5.04 -2.00
N ALA A 298 25.99 6.14 -2.69
CA ALA A 298 25.65 6.28 -4.10
C ALA A 298 26.38 5.21 -4.95
N PRO A 299 25.70 4.56 -5.91
CA PRO A 299 26.38 3.66 -6.82
C PRO A 299 27.35 4.42 -7.72
N ASN A 300 28.41 3.76 -8.19
CA ASN A 300 29.38 4.36 -9.09
C ASN A 300 28.80 4.50 -10.51
N ARG A 301 28.90 5.70 -11.11
CA ARG A 301 28.39 6.00 -12.47
C ARG A 301 29.01 5.10 -13.54
N SER A 302 30.29 4.77 -13.41
CA SER A 302 30.99 3.91 -14.38
C SER A 302 30.40 2.51 -14.50
N ALA A 303 29.80 1.97 -13.43
CA ALA A 303 29.12 0.66 -13.46
C ALA A 303 27.89 0.65 -14.39
N TYR A 304 27.38 1.83 -14.75
CA TYR A 304 26.25 2.02 -15.65
C TYR A 304 26.68 2.61 -17.01
N GLY A 305 27.99 2.68 -17.28
CA GLY A 305 28.53 3.28 -18.50
C GLY A 305 28.34 4.80 -18.58
N ILE A 306 28.07 5.46 -17.45
CA ILE A 306 27.86 6.90 -17.37
C ILE A 306 29.21 7.59 -17.13
N PRO A 307 29.65 8.52 -18.01
CA PRO A 307 30.86 9.30 -17.77
C PRO A 307 30.72 10.21 -16.54
N GLU A 308 31.80 10.39 -15.78
CA GLU A 308 31.80 11.28 -14.61
C GLU A 308 31.49 12.74 -14.97
N SER A 309 31.87 13.18 -16.17
CA SER A 309 31.60 14.53 -16.67
C SER A 309 30.15 14.73 -17.16
N ALA A 310 29.34 13.67 -17.21
CA ALA A 310 27.96 13.77 -17.68
C ALA A 310 27.07 14.45 -16.61
N VAL A 311 26.05 15.16 -17.09
CA VAL A 311 24.94 15.60 -16.23
C VAL A 311 23.83 14.57 -16.32
N VAL A 312 23.57 13.88 -15.22
CA VAL A 312 22.62 12.77 -15.17
C VAL A 312 21.23 13.29 -14.80
N LEU A 313 20.32 13.20 -15.75
CA LEU A 313 18.89 13.45 -15.58
C LEU A 313 18.21 12.13 -15.26
N THR A 314 17.23 12.10 -14.35
CA THR A 314 16.55 10.84 -14.02
C THR A 314 15.08 11.06 -13.70
N SER A 315 14.30 10.00 -13.88
CA SER A 315 12.93 9.89 -13.37
C SER A 315 12.74 8.49 -12.81
N PHE A 316 11.83 8.36 -11.86
CA PHE A 316 11.44 7.09 -11.25
C PHE A 316 9.93 6.89 -11.34
N SER A 317 9.51 5.69 -11.73
CA SER A 317 8.12 5.28 -11.65
C SER A 317 7.98 3.76 -11.52
N SER A 318 7.02 3.32 -10.71
CA SER A 318 6.58 1.92 -10.67
C SER A 318 5.83 1.47 -11.95
N ASN A 319 5.45 2.42 -12.82
CA ASN A 319 4.72 2.17 -14.06
C ASN A 319 5.20 3.15 -15.17
N LEU A 320 6.47 3.01 -15.58
CA LEU A 320 7.13 3.93 -16.50
C LEU A 320 6.47 4.00 -17.89
N ASP A 321 5.83 2.94 -18.38
CA ASP A 321 5.12 3.01 -19.67
C ASP A 321 3.87 3.91 -19.62
N ALA A 322 3.29 4.10 -18.43
CA ALA A 322 2.22 5.07 -18.21
C ALA A 322 2.74 6.49 -17.92
N THR A 323 3.85 6.65 -17.18
CA THR A 323 4.38 7.98 -16.82
C THR A 323 5.27 8.60 -17.90
N LEU A 324 6.05 7.79 -18.64
CA LEU A 324 6.82 8.25 -19.80
C LEU A 324 5.91 8.41 -21.02
N SER A 325 5.05 9.42 -20.94
CA SER A 325 4.15 9.85 -22.00
C SER A 325 4.94 10.26 -23.25
N GLU A 326 4.25 10.34 -24.39
CA GLU A 326 4.83 10.85 -25.63
C GLU A 326 5.41 12.26 -25.47
N GLU A 327 4.61 13.16 -24.88
CA GLU A 327 4.98 14.54 -24.62
C GLU A 327 6.22 14.66 -23.72
N PHE A 328 6.30 13.84 -22.65
CA PHE A 328 7.46 13.83 -21.77
C PHE A 328 8.71 13.29 -22.49
N CYS A 329 8.56 12.24 -23.31
CA CYS A 329 9.67 11.73 -24.12
C CYS A 329 10.20 12.80 -25.09
N GLU A 330 9.32 13.59 -25.71
CA GLU A 330 9.70 14.70 -26.58
C GLU A 330 10.46 15.80 -25.84
N ALA A 331 10.06 16.12 -24.60
CA ALA A 331 10.80 17.04 -23.74
C ALA A 331 12.20 16.52 -23.42
N VAL A 332 12.32 15.24 -23.05
CA VAL A 332 13.63 14.58 -22.81
C VAL A 332 14.50 14.63 -24.07
N VAL A 333 13.95 14.31 -25.26
CA VAL A 333 14.67 14.41 -26.54
C VAL A 333 15.20 15.83 -26.76
N SER A 334 14.36 16.84 -26.52
CA SER A 334 14.72 18.24 -26.70
C SER A 334 15.85 18.67 -25.76
N ILE A 335 15.77 18.25 -24.49
CA ILE A 335 16.83 18.49 -23.49
C ILE A 335 18.14 17.84 -23.93
N LEU A 336 18.11 16.56 -24.32
CA LEU A 336 19.32 15.85 -24.73
C LEU A 336 19.92 16.43 -26.02
N ARG A 337 19.13 16.96 -26.94
CA ARG A 337 19.65 17.65 -28.14
C ARG A 337 20.33 18.98 -27.78
N ALA A 338 19.76 19.73 -26.84
CA ALA A 338 20.31 21.00 -26.38
C ALA A 338 21.59 20.84 -25.53
N HIS A 339 21.75 19.69 -24.84
CA HIS A 339 22.85 19.43 -23.90
C HIS A 339 23.57 18.12 -24.23
N PRO A 340 24.65 18.15 -25.04
CA PRO A 340 25.39 16.96 -25.46
C PRO A 340 25.95 16.12 -24.30
N GLN A 341 26.30 16.77 -23.19
CA GLN A 341 26.81 16.16 -21.96
C GLN A 341 25.74 15.51 -21.08
N ALA A 342 24.46 15.71 -21.38
CA ALA A 342 23.37 15.15 -20.58
C ALA A 342 23.11 13.68 -20.96
N ILE A 343 22.81 12.87 -19.94
CA ILE A 343 22.35 11.49 -20.06
C ILE A 343 21.04 11.39 -19.28
N TYR A 344 20.05 10.68 -19.82
CA TYR A 344 18.79 10.43 -19.14
C TYR A 344 18.71 8.98 -18.66
N LEU A 345 18.38 8.77 -17.39
CA LEU A 345 18.30 7.47 -16.75
C LEU A 345 16.86 7.18 -16.30
N CYS A 346 16.22 6.20 -16.95
CA CYS A 346 14.92 5.69 -16.55
C CYS A 346 15.08 4.66 -15.42
N VAL A 347 14.41 4.86 -14.30
CA VAL A 347 14.46 3.96 -13.14
C VAL A 347 13.05 3.47 -12.80
N GLY A 348 12.88 2.15 -12.64
CA GLY A 348 11.58 1.56 -12.34
C GLY A 348 11.14 0.43 -13.27
N GLU A 349 9.84 0.13 -13.25
CA GLU A 349 9.21 -0.97 -13.98
C GLU A 349 8.35 -0.44 -15.14
N GLY A 350 8.15 -1.26 -16.18
CA GLY A 350 7.25 -0.92 -17.30
C GLY A 350 7.70 -1.49 -18.65
N ASN A 351 6.75 -1.61 -19.59
CA ASN A 351 7.03 -2.05 -20.95
C ASN A 351 7.48 -0.89 -21.86
N LEU A 352 8.79 -0.62 -21.85
CA LEU A 352 9.36 0.56 -22.52
C LEU A 352 9.66 0.39 -24.02
N ALA A 353 9.06 -0.61 -24.70
CA ALA A 353 9.37 -0.86 -26.11
C ALA A 353 9.04 0.34 -27.01
N ALA A 354 7.92 1.03 -26.76
CA ALA A 354 7.52 2.21 -27.52
C ALA A 354 8.45 3.41 -27.25
N GLN A 355 8.75 3.67 -25.98
CA GLN A 355 9.64 4.76 -25.55
C GLN A 355 11.07 4.57 -26.08
N LYS A 356 11.59 3.33 -26.04
CA LYS A 356 12.90 2.96 -26.62
C LYS A 356 12.97 3.30 -28.11
N ARG A 357 11.99 2.85 -28.90
CA ARG A 357 11.91 3.16 -30.34
C ARG A 357 11.86 4.66 -30.59
N ARG A 358 11.13 5.42 -29.77
CA ARG A 358 11.04 6.89 -29.89
C ARG A 358 12.41 7.55 -29.66
N PHE A 359 13.13 7.17 -28.60
CA PHE A 359 14.47 7.72 -28.33
C PHE A 359 15.51 7.31 -29.39
N GLU A 360 15.42 6.09 -29.92
CA GLU A 360 16.27 5.62 -31.02
C GLU A 360 16.00 6.39 -32.30
N ALA A 361 14.74 6.52 -32.71
CA ALA A 361 14.34 7.28 -33.90
C ALA A 361 14.71 8.77 -33.80
N ALA A 362 14.70 9.33 -32.59
CA ALA A 362 15.15 10.69 -32.33
C ALA A 362 16.68 10.88 -32.32
N GLY A 363 17.46 9.80 -32.43
CA GLY A 363 18.93 9.81 -32.46
C GLY A 363 19.58 9.99 -31.08
N VAL A 364 18.82 9.86 -29.98
CA VAL A 364 19.33 10.06 -28.61
C VAL A 364 19.45 8.77 -27.81
N GLY A 365 19.07 7.62 -28.37
CA GLY A 365 19.02 6.32 -27.68
C GLY A 365 20.31 5.91 -26.95
N LYS A 366 21.50 6.23 -27.48
CA LYS A 366 22.79 5.96 -26.82
C LYS A 366 23.02 6.73 -25.51
N ARG A 367 22.19 7.74 -25.22
CA ARG A 367 22.23 8.57 -24.01
C ARG A 367 21.04 8.32 -23.09
N ILE A 368 20.32 7.22 -23.31
CA ILE A 368 19.26 6.73 -22.43
C ILE A 368 19.76 5.50 -21.70
N GLY A 369 19.78 5.56 -20.38
CA GLY A 369 20.02 4.43 -19.50
C GLY A 369 18.71 3.84 -18.99
N TYR A 370 18.68 2.52 -18.78
CA TYR A 370 17.54 1.81 -18.20
C TYR A 370 18.03 1.04 -16.97
N ALA A 371 17.70 1.52 -15.77
CA ALA A 371 18.17 0.94 -14.51
C ALA A 371 17.26 -0.19 -13.97
N GLY A 372 16.04 -0.33 -14.52
CA GLY A 372 15.03 -1.25 -14.02
C GLY A 372 14.58 -0.91 -12.59
N LYS A 373 13.90 -1.85 -11.94
CA LYS A 373 13.49 -1.72 -10.54
C LYS A 373 14.68 -1.69 -9.60
N ARG A 374 14.64 -0.77 -8.63
CA ARG A 374 15.63 -0.63 -7.58
C ARG A 374 14.96 -0.69 -6.21
N LYS A 375 15.62 -1.34 -5.25
CA LYS A 375 15.21 -1.34 -3.83
C LYS A 375 15.92 -0.25 -3.03
N ASP A 376 17.05 0.25 -3.54
CA ASP A 376 17.96 1.21 -2.92
C ASP A 376 17.76 2.63 -3.48
N MET A 377 16.51 3.04 -3.72
CA MET A 377 16.20 4.23 -4.51
C MET A 377 16.82 5.54 -3.99
N PRO A 378 16.71 5.93 -2.70
CA PRO A 378 17.32 7.18 -2.25
C PRO A 378 18.83 7.23 -2.48
N SER A 379 19.56 6.15 -2.20
CA SER A 379 21.00 6.07 -2.51
C SER A 379 21.27 6.07 -4.00
N PHE A 380 20.43 5.41 -4.80
CA PHE A 380 20.55 5.40 -6.25
C PHE A 380 20.39 6.81 -6.83
N LEU A 381 19.39 7.57 -6.39
CA LEU A 381 19.13 8.94 -6.86
C LEU A 381 20.31 9.90 -6.59
N LYS A 382 21.19 9.62 -5.63
CA LYS A 382 22.43 10.40 -5.43
C LYS A 382 23.36 10.37 -6.65
N MET A 383 23.25 9.36 -7.53
CA MET A 383 24.03 9.32 -8.77
C MET A 383 23.54 10.36 -9.80
N ALA A 384 22.28 10.80 -9.67
CA ALA A 384 21.68 11.79 -10.55
C ALA A 384 22.01 13.23 -10.12
N ASP A 385 21.94 14.13 -11.09
CA ASP A 385 22.14 15.56 -10.91
C ASP A 385 20.81 16.32 -10.87
N VAL A 386 19.81 15.88 -11.65
CA VAL A 386 18.49 16.50 -11.73
C VAL A 386 17.43 15.42 -11.84
N TYR A 387 16.35 15.57 -11.07
CA TYR A 387 15.17 14.74 -11.17
C TYR A 387 14.13 15.44 -12.06
N LEU A 388 13.64 14.74 -13.07
CA LEU A 388 12.60 15.19 -13.97
C LEU A 388 11.30 14.53 -13.52
N ALA A 389 10.36 15.28 -12.95
CA ALA A 389 9.05 14.73 -12.65
C ALA A 389 8.30 14.55 -13.97
N GLU A 390 7.85 13.33 -14.25
CA GLU A 390 7.11 13.03 -15.47
C GLU A 390 5.80 13.82 -15.54
N PHE A 391 5.32 14.05 -16.76
CA PHE A 391 4.04 14.69 -16.99
C PHE A 391 3.33 14.03 -18.19
N PRO A 392 1.98 14.02 -18.22
CA PRO A 392 1.08 14.72 -17.32
C PRO A 392 0.92 14.09 -15.93
N LYS A 393 1.43 12.87 -15.71
CA LYS A 393 1.36 12.16 -14.42
C LYS A 393 2.75 11.68 -14.01
N CYS A 394 3.02 11.65 -12.72
CA CYS A 394 4.28 11.20 -12.13
C CYS A 394 4.05 10.22 -10.98
N ASP A 395 5.09 9.49 -10.57
CA ASP A 395 5.10 8.77 -9.30
C ASP A 395 5.53 9.73 -8.16
N PRO A 396 4.64 10.08 -7.21
CA PRO A 396 4.95 11.05 -6.16
C PRO A 396 6.09 10.60 -5.23
N SER A 397 6.28 9.28 -5.09
CA SER A 397 7.33 8.73 -4.22
C SER A 397 8.73 9.04 -4.76
N GLY A 398 8.92 9.04 -6.09
CA GLY A 398 10.18 9.40 -6.73
C GLY A 398 10.53 10.87 -6.51
N VAL A 399 9.53 11.76 -6.55
CA VAL A 399 9.68 13.19 -6.26
C VAL A 399 10.17 13.41 -4.83
N LEU A 400 9.48 12.83 -3.83
CA LEU A 400 9.87 12.95 -2.43
C LEU A 400 11.26 12.37 -2.15
N GLN A 401 11.58 11.21 -2.72
CA GLN A 401 12.90 10.59 -2.57
C GLN A 401 14.00 11.45 -3.18
N ALA A 402 13.79 12.03 -4.37
CA ALA A 402 14.74 12.93 -5.01
C ALA A 402 15.00 14.18 -4.16
N MET A 403 13.94 14.82 -3.68
CA MET A 403 14.04 15.97 -2.78
C MET A 403 14.78 15.60 -1.49
N SER A 404 14.54 14.41 -0.93
CA SER A 404 15.19 13.92 0.29
C SER A 404 16.70 13.73 0.15
N VAL A 405 17.24 13.58 -1.07
CA VAL A 405 18.69 13.46 -1.31
C VAL A 405 19.26 14.69 -2.03
N GLU A 406 18.63 15.84 -1.82
CA GLU A 406 19.04 17.14 -2.39
C GLU A 406 19.12 17.13 -3.92
N ARG A 407 18.32 16.29 -4.60
CA ARG A 407 18.22 16.35 -6.06
C ARG A 407 17.18 17.39 -6.44
N PRO A 408 17.54 18.42 -7.24
CA PRO A 408 16.57 19.39 -7.71
C PRO A 408 15.54 18.69 -8.60
N VAL A 409 14.26 18.86 -8.25
CA VAL A 409 13.11 18.35 -9.02
C VAL A 409 12.61 19.43 -9.97
N VAL A 410 12.42 19.09 -11.23
CA VAL A 410 11.67 19.92 -12.18
C VAL A 410 10.28 19.33 -12.34
N ALA A 411 9.27 20.07 -11.90
CA ALA A 411 7.86 19.69 -11.99
C ALA A 411 7.08 20.69 -12.84
N MET A 412 6.11 20.19 -13.61
CA MET A 412 5.17 21.00 -14.39
C MET A 412 3.75 20.69 -13.96
N ARG A 413 2.93 21.72 -13.78
CA ARG A 413 1.51 21.55 -13.48
C ARG A 413 0.72 21.47 -14.78
N THR A 414 0.34 20.27 -15.19
CA THR A 414 -0.30 20.02 -16.50
C THR A 414 -1.81 19.89 -16.48
N GLY A 415 -2.43 19.88 -15.30
CA GLY A 415 -3.88 19.71 -15.13
C GLY A 415 -4.35 20.04 -13.71
N GLU A 416 -5.49 19.48 -13.33
CA GLU A 416 -6.15 19.72 -12.03
C GLU A 416 -6.45 18.43 -11.25
N THR A 417 -6.30 17.25 -11.86
CA THR A 417 -6.49 15.99 -11.14
C THR A 417 -5.35 15.75 -10.14
N PRO A 418 -5.58 15.05 -9.01
CA PRO A 418 -4.53 14.76 -8.03
C PRO A 418 -3.25 14.19 -8.65
N GLU A 419 -3.40 13.25 -9.59
CA GLU A 419 -2.29 12.62 -10.31
C GLU A 419 -1.48 13.62 -11.17
N GLU A 420 -2.15 14.62 -11.76
CA GLU A 420 -1.51 15.63 -12.61
C GLU A 420 -0.84 16.76 -11.84
N ILE A 421 -1.25 16.98 -10.59
CA ILE A 421 -0.74 18.05 -9.76
C ILE A 421 0.25 17.58 -8.70
N ALA A 422 0.32 16.28 -8.43
CA ALA A 422 1.11 15.70 -7.33
C ALA A 422 2.55 16.25 -7.28
N ALA A 423 3.31 16.15 -8.38
CA ALA A 423 4.68 16.68 -8.43
C ALA A 423 4.76 18.18 -8.13
N SER A 424 3.81 18.98 -8.65
CA SER A 424 3.80 20.43 -8.43
C SER A 424 3.52 20.81 -6.97
N VAL A 425 2.60 20.09 -6.32
CA VAL A 425 2.25 20.29 -4.91
C VAL A 425 3.45 19.95 -4.03
N LEU A 426 4.06 18.79 -4.30
CA LEU A 426 5.25 18.31 -3.58
C LEU A 426 6.43 19.28 -3.74
N ALA A 427 6.78 19.65 -4.98
CA ALA A 427 7.87 20.59 -5.26
C ALA A 427 7.62 22.00 -4.69
N GLY A 428 6.35 22.43 -4.65
CA GLY A 428 5.96 23.77 -4.24
C GLY A 428 5.87 24.74 -5.42
N VAL A 429 5.10 25.83 -5.22
CA VAL A 429 4.76 26.79 -6.27
C VAL A 429 6.01 27.44 -6.90
N ASP A 430 6.98 27.86 -6.08
CA ASP A 430 8.19 28.55 -6.53
C ASP A 430 9.11 27.67 -7.41
N ALA A 431 8.96 26.36 -7.27
CA ALA A 431 9.75 25.37 -7.98
C ALA A 431 9.04 24.72 -9.17
N THR A 432 7.75 25.03 -9.34
CA THR A 432 6.89 24.45 -10.37
C THR A 432 6.84 25.34 -11.61
N ILE A 433 6.82 24.72 -12.78
CA ILE A 433 6.42 25.39 -14.03
C ILE A 433 4.89 25.39 -14.09
N SER A 434 4.32 26.59 -14.06
CA SER A 434 2.88 26.80 -14.11
C SER A 434 2.34 26.58 -15.51
N GLY A 435 1.29 25.77 -15.62
CA GLY A 435 0.67 25.45 -16.90
C GLY A 435 1.50 24.47 -17.73
N ARG A 436 0.90 23.98 -18.81
CA ARG A 436 1.52 23.05 -19.75
C ARG A 436 2.46 23.81 -20.70
N ASP A 437 3.64 24.19 -20.20
CA ASP A 437 4.67 24.96 -20.92
C ASP A 437 5.98 24.18 -21.05
N ALA A 438 6.12 23.48 -22.18
CA ALA A 438 7.32 22.71 -22.51
C ALA A 438 8.57 23.60 -22.69
N GLY A 439 8.41 24.86 -23.10
CA GLY A 439 9.52 25.81 -23.26
C GLY A 439 10.11 26.19 -21.91
N ALA A 440 9.26 26.59 -20.96
CA ALA A 440 9.67 26.87 -19.59
C ALA A 440 10.27 25.64 -18.89
N TYR A 441 9.75 24.45 -19.19
CA TYR A 441 10.34 23.18 -18.72
C TYR A 441 11.77 22.99 -19.23
N LEU A 442 11.98 23.13 -20.55
CA LEU A 442 13.30 23.03 -21.16
C LEU A 442 14.27 24.09 -20.61
N ASP A 443 13.83 25.32 -20.40
CA ASP A 443 14.67 26.40 -19.86
C ASP A 443 15.09 26.13 -18.42
N ARG A 444 14.17 25.65 -17.58
CA ARG A 444 14.47 25.27 -16.19
C ARG A 444 15.50 24.15 -16.14
N VAL A 445 15.29 23.08 -16.91
CA VAL A 445 16.26 21.97 -16.99
C VAL A 445 17.59 22.47 -17.55
N SER A 446 17.58 23.30 -18.58
CA SER A 446 18.79 23.86 -19.19
C SER A 446 19.61 24.71 -18.23
N ARG A 447 18.96 25.46 -17.34
CA ARG A 447 19.64 26.20 -16.27
C ARG A 447 20.27 25.23 -15.26
N LEU A 448 19.51 24.24 -14.80
CA LEU A 448 20.00 23.22 -13.86
C LEU A 448 21.14 22.38 -14.44
N VAL A 449 21.19 22.14 -15.75
CA VAL A 449 22.27 21.43 -16.41
C VAL A 449 23.55 22.27 -16.45
N ARG A 450 23.45 23.56 -16.80
CA ARG A 450 24.60 24.45 -17.01
C ARG A 450 25.18 25.05 -15.73
N ASP A 451 24.36 25.27 -14.71
CA ASP A 451 24.75 25.96 -13.47
C ASP A 451 24.72 24.99 -12.28
N SER A 452 25.89 24.49 -11.90
CA SER A 452 26.06 23.58 -10.76
C SER A 452 25.76 24.23 -9.41
N SER A 453 25.97 25.55 -9.28
CA SER A 453 25.68 26.31 -8.07
C SER A 453 24.17 26.43 -7.87
N PHE A 454 23.45 26.82 -8.93
CA PHE A 454 21.99 26.84 -8.92
C PHE A 454 21.42 25.46 -8.64
N ARG A 455 21.97 24.41 -9.26
CA ARG A 455 21.58 23.01 -9.02
C ARG A 455 21.72 22.62 -7.55
N SER A 456 22.83 22.95 -6.90
CA SER A 456 23.05 22.67 -5.47
C SER A 456 22.12 23.49 -4.56
N HIS A 457 21.96 24.78 -4.82
CA HIS A 457 21.07 25.64 -4.04
C HIS A 457 19.61 25.16 -4.11
N PHE A 458 19.14 24.82 -5.31
CA PHE A 458 17.78 24.35 -5.54
C PHE A 458 17.54 22.98 -4.89
N GLY A 459 18.51 22.07 -4.96
CA GLY A 459 18.47 20.78 -4.26
C GLY A 459 18.37 20.92 -2.73
N LYS A 460 19.12 21.84 -2.12
CA LYS A 460 19.04 22.11 -0.68
C LYS A 460 17.68 22.68 -0.27
N ALA A 461 17.13 23.61 -1.04
CA ALA A 461 15.80 24.14 -0.79
C ALA A 461 14.73 23.04 -0.81
N MET A 462 14.86 22.06 -1.72
CA MET A 462 13.99 20.89 -1.79
C MET A 462 14.11 19.97 -0.57
N ARG A 463 15.33 19.74 -0.09
CA ARG A 463 15.56 18.95 1.14
C ARG A 463 14.92 19.62 2.36
N ASN A 464 15.12 20.93 2.53
CA ASN A 464 14.50 21.69 3.62
C ASN A 464 12.97 21.56 3.57
N ARG A 465 12.38 21.66 2.37
CA ARG A 465 10.94 21.50 2.18
C ARG A 465 10.45 20.11 2.62
N VAL A 466 11.19 19.04 2.32
CA VAL A 466 10.87 17.68 2.79
C VAL A 466 10.95 17.58 4.31
N GLU A 467 12.00 18.12 4.91
CA GLU A 467 12.17 18.12 6.37
C GLU A 467 11.04 18.87 7.08
N GLU A 468 10.61 19.99 6.51
CA GLU A 468 9.56 20.84 7.08
C GLU A 468 8.14 20.32 6.84
N ASN A 469 7.86 19.67 5.70
CA ASN A 469 6.47 19.41 5.24
C ASN A 469 6.17 17.94 4.90
N TYR A 470 7.18 17.09 4.75
CA TYR A 470 7.00 15.72 4.25
C TYR A 470 7.79 14.68 5.04
N GLY A 471 8.16 14.99 6.28
CA GLY A 471 8.73 14.05 7.23
C GLY A 471 7.65 13.13 7.84
N PHE A 472 8.05 11.92 8.21
CA PHE A 472 7.13 10.94 8.80
C PHE A 472 6.48 11.42 10.12
N ASN A 473 7.14 12.32 10.86
CA ASN A 473 6.57 12.98 12.03
C ASN A 473 5.20 13.63 11.76
N GLN A 474 4.95 14.10 10.54
CA GLN A 474 3.68 14.70 10.16
C GLN A 474 2.61 13.63 9.93
N THR A 475 2.96 12.53 9.28
CA THR A 475 2.09 11.34 9.17
C THR A 475 1.67 10.84 10.54
N ALA A 476 2.62 10.70 11.48
CA ALA A 476 2.32 10.30 12.86
C ALA A 476 1.31 11.24 13.52
N ARG A 477 1.54 12.57 13.47
CA ARG A 477 0.62 13.57 14.03
C ARG A 477 -0.77 13.54 13.39
N GLN A 478 -0.87 13.34 12.07
CA GLN A 478 -2.16 13.23 11.38
C GLN A 478 -2.94 11.99 11.82
N LEU A 479 -2.25 10.85 11.95
CA LEU A 479 -2.86 9.61 12.45
C LEU A 479 -3.28 9.73 13.91
N GLU A 480 -2.46 10.35 14.76
CA GLU A 480 -2.78 10.62 16.17
C GLU A 480 -4.00 11.52 16.32
N HIS A 481 -4.04 12.62 15.57
CA HIS A 481 -5.19 13.53 15.56
C HIS A 481 -6.48 12.82 15.09
N MET A 482 -6.37 11.93 14.10
CA MET A 482 -7.48 11.08 13.70
C MET A 482 -7.92 10.15 14.83
N CYS A 483 -6.97 9.55 15.56
CA CYS A 483 -7.30 8.72 16.72
C CYS A 483 -8.07 9.52 17.79
N ASP A 484 -7.62 10.73 18.12
CA ASP A 484 -8.29 11.59 19.10
C ASP A 484 -9.74 11.89 18.70
N GLN A 485 -9.95 12.35 17.46
CA GLN A 485 -11.28 12.72 16.97
C GLN A 485 -12.26 11.54 16.96
N LEU A 486 -11.80 10.35 16.59
CA LEU A 486 -12.61 9.13 16.61
C LEU A 486 -13.01 8.70 18.03
N LEU A 487 -12.17 8.99 19.03
CA LEU A 487 -12.45 8.68 20.43
C LEU A 487 -13.36 9.74 21.08
N GLU A 488 -13.19 11.01 20.75
CA GLU A 488 -13.99 12.16 21.23
C GLU A 488 -15.43 12.12 20.69
N GLY A 489 -15.61 11.84 19.40
CA GLY A 489 -16.94 11.75 18.76
C GLY A 489 -17.88 10.70 19.37
N ARG A 490 -17.36 9.80 20.23
CA ARG A 490 -18.13 8.79 20.96
C ARG A 490 -18.41 9.13 22.43
N GLY A 491 -17.84 10.21 22.97
CA GLY A 491 -18.09 10.65 24.35
C GLY A 491 -19.48 11.28 24.58
N GLY A 492 -20.21 11.61 23.50
CA GLY A 492 -21.48 12.34 23.57
C GLY A 492 -22.77 11.51 23.49
N THR A 493 -22.70 10.19 23.29
CA THR A 493 -23.90 9.35 23.05
C THR A 493 -24.13 8.23 24.08
N SER A 494 -23.48 8.27 25.24
CA SER A 494 -23.71 7.30 26.32
C SER A 494 -24.18 7.94 27.64
N SER A 495 -25.25 8.74 27.58
CA SER A 495 -26.03 9.09 28.77
C SER A 495 -27.53 9.20 28.45
N GLY A 496 -28.31 8.24 28.96
CA GLY A 496 -29.78 8.19 28.93
C GLY A 496 -30.32 7.30 27.79
N SER A 497 -31.05 6.21 28.02
CA SER A 497 -31.94 5.86 29.13
C SER A 497 -32.02 4.33 29.23
N ASP A 498 -31.77 3.85 30.44
CA ASP A 498 -32.14 2.51 30.89
C ASP A 498 -33.57 2.68 31.45
N ASP A 499 -34.58 2.36 30.64
CA ASP A 499 -35.98 2.34 31.08
C ASP A 499 -36.56 1.00 30.64
N SER A 500 -36.36 0.01 31.50
CA SER A 500 -37.00 -1.30 31.41
C SER A 500 -38.41 -1.18 31.99
N PRO A 501 -39.49 -1.52 31.26
CA PRO A 501 -40.80 -1.61 31.89
C PRO A 501 -40.88 -2.90 32.72
N GLU A 502 -41.09 -2.76 34.02
CA GLU A 502 -41.49 -3.87 34.90
C GLU A 502 -42.79 -4.53 34.40
N PRO A 503 -42.93 -5.87 34.52
CA PRO A 503 -44.18 -6.55 34.20
C PRO A 503 -45.14 -6.40 35.39
N MET A 504 -46.23 -5.66 35.20
CA MET A 504 -47.33 -5.64 36.16
C MET A 504 -48.18 -6.91 36.00
N ALA A 505 -48.07 -7.80 37.00
CA ALA A 505 -49.01 -8.88 37.23
C ALA A 505 -50.17 -8.39 38.12
N ALA A 506 -51.39 -8.44 37.60
CA ALA A 506 -52.65 -8.78 38.29
C ALA A 506 -53.78 -8.81 37.26
#